data_AF-A0A212D4E9-F1
#
_entry.id   AF-A0A212D4E9-F1
#
_cell.length_a   1.000
_cell.length_b   1.000
_cell.length_c   1.000
_cell.angle_alpha   90.00
_cell.angle_beta   90.00
_cell.angle_gamma   90.00
#
_symmetry.space_group_name_H-M   'P 1'
#
loop_
_entity.id
_entity.type
_entity.pdbx_description
1 polymer ?
#
loop_
_entity_poly.entity_id
_entity_poly.type
_entity_poly.pdbx_seq_one_letter_code
_entity_poly.pdbx_strand_id
1 'polypeptide(L)' 'KRLRRSAHARKETEFLRLKRTRLGLEDFESLKVIGRGAFGEVRLVQKKDTGHVYAMKILRKADMLEKEQ' A
#
# COMPACT_ATOMS: atom_id res chain seq x y z
N LYS A 1 -34.19 2.06 -5.78
CA LYS A 1 -33.58 2.79 -4.63
C LYS A 1 -32.93 1.88 -3.57
N ARG A 2 -33.53 0.75 -3.17
CA ARG A 2 -33.00 -0.15 -2.09
C ARG A 2 -31.65 -0.81 -2.40
N LEU A 3 -31.45 -1.26 -3.64
CA LEU A 3 -30.19 -1.91 -4.09
C LEU A 3 -28.98 -0.99 -4.01
N ARG A 4 -29.11 0.28 -4.40
CA ARG A 4 -28.02 1.28 -4.27
C ARG A 4 -27.59 1.46 -2.81
N ARG A 5 -28.54 1.60 -1.87
CA ARG A 5 -28.25 1.74 -0.44
C ARG A 5 -27.50 0.52 0.13
N SER A 6 -27.92 -0.69 -0.24
CA SER A 6 -27.24 -1.92 0.18
C SER A 6 -25.81 -2.02 -0.37
N ALA A 7 -25.59 -1.64 -1.63
CA ALA A 7 -24.26 -1.61 -2.23
C ALA A 7 -23.33 -0.59 -1.56
N HIS A 8 -23.84 0.59 -1.17
CA HIS A 8 -23.08 1.59 -0.43
C HIS A 8 -22.68 1.08 0.96
N ALA A 9 -23.61 0.50 1.72
CA ALA A 9 -23.33 -0.06 3.04
C ALA A 9 -22.27 -1.18 2.99
N ARG A 10 -22.31 -2.03 1.95
CA ARG A 10 -21.30 -3.07 1.75
C ARG A 10 -19.92 -2.49 1.45
N LYS A 11 -19.81 -1.50 0.55
CA LYS A 11 -18.54 -0.81 0.27
C LYS A 11 -17.97 -0.13 1.50
N GLU A 12 -18.81 0.52 2.30
CA GLU A 12 -18.42 1.18 3.53
C GLU A 12 -17.87 0.17 4.55
N THR A 13 -18.55 -0.96 4.73
CA THR A 13 -18.09 -2.06 5.60
C THR A 13 -16.73 -2.61 5.15
N GLU A 14 -16.55 -2.86 3.85
CA GLU A 14 -15.28 -3.33 3.29
C GLU A 14 -14.15 -2.30 3.53
N PHE A 15 -14.43 -1.02 3.31
CA PHE A 15 -13.46 0.06 3.53
C PHE A 15 -13.04 0.14 5.01
N LEU A 16 -13.99 0.07 5.95
CA LEU A 16 -13.69 0.08 7.38
C LEU A 16 -12.88 -1.16 7.81
N ARG A 17 -13.13 -2.33 7.21
CA ARG A 17 -12.33 -3.54 7.45
C ARG A 17 -10.90 -3.38 6.94
N LEU A 18 -10.73 -2.84 5.74
CA LEU A 18 -9.40 -2.54 5.18
C LEU A 18 -8.63 -1.58 6.11
N LYS A 19 -9.28 -0.53 6.62
CA LYS A 19 -8.67 0.43 7.56
C LYS A 19 -8.20 -0.19 8.88
N ARG A 20 -8.83 -1.27 9.34
CA ARG A 20 -8.41 -2.00 10.56
C ARG A 20 -7.21 -2.91 10.32
N THR A 21 -6.96 -3.27 9.06
CA THR A 21 -5.83 -4.14 8.70
C THR A 21 -4.55 -3.32 8.80
N ARG A 22 -3.67 -3.69 9.72
CA ARG A 22 -2.32 -3.12 9.78
C ARG A 22 -1.45 -3.88 8.78
N LEU A 23 -1.11 -3.22 7.68
CA LEU A 23 -0.14 -3.74 6.71
C LEU A 23 1.27 -3.33 7.14
N GLY A 24 2.16 -4.31 7.24
CA GLY A 24 3.57 -4.14 7.53
C GLY A 24 4.46 -4.48 6.32
N LEU A 25 5.78 -4.35 6.49
CA LEU A 25 6.75 -4.75 5.46
C LEU A 25 6.82 -6.28 5.33
N GLU A 26 6.58 -6.97 6.45
CA GLU A 26 6.58 -8.43 6.60
C GLU A 26 5.48 -9.13 5.79
N ASP A 27 4.41 -8.42 5.43
CA ASP A 27 3.32 -8.91 4.59
C ASP A 27 3.70 -9.03 3.11
N PHE A 28 4.84 -8.45 2.74
CA PHE A 28 5.32 -8.38 1.36
C PHE A 28 6.66 -9.10 1.21
N GLU A 29 6.84 -9.71 0.06
CA GLU A 29 8.11 -10.27 -0.40
C GLU A 29 8.68 -9.35 -1.47
N SER A 30 9.93 -8.92 -1.31
CA SER A 30 10.61 -8.08 -2.30
C SER A 30 11.18 -8.94 -3.42
N LEU A 31 10.75 -8.69 -4.66
CA LEU A 31 11.18 -9.44 -5.82
C LEU A 31 12.38 -8.77 -6.51
N LYS A 32 12.22 -7.51 -6.92
CA LYS A 32 13.23 -6.81 -7.72
C LYS A 32 13.16 -5.29 -7.52
N VAL A 33 14.30 -4.61 -7.57
CA VAL A 33 14.35 -3.15 -7.66
C VAL A 33 13.96 -2.72 -9.08
N ILE A 34 12.97 -1.84 -9.20
CA ILE A 34 12.48 -1.32 -10.49
C ILE A 34 12.80 0.15 -10.73
N GLY A 35 13.24 0.89 -9.71
CA GLY A 35 13.66 2.28 -9.90
C GLY A 35 14.40 2.83 -8.69
N ARG A 36 15.32 3.76 -8.93
CA ARG A 36 16.05 4.53 -7.90
C ARG A 36 16.01 5.99 -8.29
N GLY A 37 15.77 6.87 -7.32
CA GLY A 37 15.73 8.31 -7.54
C GLY A 37 16.10 9.10 -6.29
N ALA A 38 16.02 10.43 -6.38
CA ALA A 38 16.42 11.34 -5.31
C ALA A 38 15.60 11.19 -4.01
N PHE A 39 14.43 10.55 -4.10
CA PHE A 39 13.48 10.35 -3.00
C PHE A 39 13.51 8.93 -2.43
N GLY A 40 14.36 8.05 -2.98
CA GLY A 40 14.49 6.67 -2.53
C GLY A 40 14.37 5.64 -3.66
N GLU A 41 13.94 4.44 -3.30
CA GLU A 41 13.93 3.26 -4.18
C GLU A 41 12.51 2.71 -4.37
N VAL A 42 12.20 2.22 -5.57
CA VAL A 42 10.96 1.51 -5.86
C VAL A 42 11.28 0.05 -6.09
N ARG A 43 10.59 -0.85 -5.37
CA ARG A 43 10.71 -2.30 -5.51
C ARG A 43 9.42 -2.91 -6.02
N LEU A 44 9.52 -3.86 -6.93
CA LEU A 44 8.47 -4.82 -7.21
C LEU A 44 8.35 -5.76 -6.00
N VAL A 45 7.15 -5.84 -5.43
CA VAL A 45 6.86 -6.66 -4.26
C VAL A 45 5.63 -7.53 -4.52
N GLN A 46 5.55 -8.68 -3.85
CA GLN A 46 4.38 -9.54 -3.87
C GLN A 46 3.79 -9.64 -2.46
N LYS A 47 2.48 -9.45 -2.33
CA LYS A 47 1.80 -9.64 -1.05
C LYS A 47 1.65 -11.14 -0.78
N LYS A 48 2.12 -11.61 0.38
CA LYS A 48 2.26 -13.05 0.67
C LYS A 48 0.94 -13.81 0.73
N ASP A 49 -0.14 -13.16 1.19
CA ASP A 49 -1.45 -13.80 1.37
C ASP A 49 -2.24 -13.96 0.06
N THR A 50 -2.12 -13.00 -0.86
CA THR A 50 -2.92 -12.94 -2.09
C THR A 50 -2.11 -13.22 -3.35
N GLY A 51 -0.78 -13.16 -3.28
CA GLY A 51 0.11 -13.28 -4.44
C GLY A 51 0.06 -12.07 -5.38
N HIS A 52 -0.68 -11.01 -5.04
CA HIS A 52 -0.75 -9.81 -5.88
C HIS A 52 0.58 -9.05 -5.90
N VAL A 53 0.95 -8.59 -7.08
CA VAL A 53 2.20 -7.85 -7.32
C VAL A 53 1.93 -6.35 -7.28
N TYR A 54 2.79 -5.61 -6.58
CA TYR A 54 2.72 -4.17 -6.38
C TYR A 54 4.09 -3.50 -6.56
N ALA A 55 4.10 -2.18 -6.71
CA ALA A 55 5.30 -1.36 -6.63
C ALA A 55 5.37 -0.67 -5.25
N MET A 56 6.35 -1.02 -4.42
CA MET A 56 6.59 -0.42 -3.13
C MET A 56 7.61 0.72 -3.25
N LYS A 57 7.17 1.96 -3.00
CA LYS A 57 8.05 3.12 -2.91
C LYS A 57 8.60 3.25 -1.49
N ILE A 58 9.92 3.14 -1.38
CA ILE A 58 10.65 3.22 -0.11
C ILE A 58 11.22 4.63 0.01
N LEU A 59 10.78 5.34 1.05
CA LEU A 59 11.22 6.70 1.36
C LEU A 59 11.95 6.71 2.70
N ARG A 60 13.03 7.47 2.79
CA ARG A 60 13.72 7.74 4.08
C ARG A 60 13.08 8.98 4.70
N LYS A 61 12.49 8.83 5.88
CA LYS A 61 11.80 9.94 6.57
C LYS A 61 12.76 11.07 6.96
N ALA A 62 13.99 10.75 7.35
CA ALA A 62 15.02 11.74 7.68
C ALA A 62 15.26 12.67 6.48
N ASP A 63 15.53 12.09 5.31
CA ASP A 63 15.78 12.81 4.07
C ASP A 63 14.58 13.65 3.60
N MET A 64 13.35 13.27 3.96
CA MET A 64 12.13 14.05 3.64
C MET A 64 12.01 15.29 4.52
N LEU A 65 12.25 15.12 5.83
CA LEU A 65 12.21 16.23 6.78
C LEU A 65 13.30 17.27 6.49
N GLU A 66 14.51 16.83 6.14
CA GLU A 66 15.61 17.72 5.79
C GLU A 66 15.36 18.52 4.49
N LYS A 67 14.54 17.99 3.57
CA LYS A 67 14.22 18.63 2.29
C LYS A 67 12.92 19.45 2.32
N GLU A 68 12.30 19.63 3.49
CA GLU A 68 10.98 20.27 3.67
C GLU A 68 9.90 19.73 2.71
N GLN A 69 9.92 18.43 2.41
CA GLN A 69 8.95 17.75 1.54
C GLN A 69 8.10 16.70 2.26
#